data_AF-A0A4Y2M5S0-F1
#
_entry.id   AF-A0A4Y2M5S0-F1
#
_cell.length_a   1.000
_cell.length_b   1.000
_cell.length_c   1.000
_cell.angle_alpha   90.00
_cell.angle_beta   90.00
_cell.angle_gamma   90.00
#
_symmetry.space_group_name_H-M   'P 1'
#
loop_
_entity.id
_entity.type
_entity.pdbx_description
1 polymer ?
#
loop_
_entity_poly.entity_id
_entity_poly.type
_entity_poly.pdbx_seq_one_letter_code
_entity_poly.pdbx_strand_id
1 'polypeptide(L)'
;MQYFLKVEKQRAICGDPGIPRDGSRLNPDGSDASDPRIFEEGESVIFSCNGESFALHGTSFITCLADGTWSAPRPRCINPPVETALGKEIAAGYTKEAKLDELLSLKSQLTEKLNELIKADESMQLKIEISQMAAEIASSEEYKDK
;
A
#
# COMPACT_ATOMS: atom_id res chain seq x y z
N MET A 1 -37.06 54.12 -22.71
CA MET A 1 -37.15 52.81 -23.40
C MET A 1 -36.06 51.92 -22.83
N GLN A 2 -36.38 51.06 -21.85
CA GLN A 2 -35.44 50.03 -21.39
C GLN A 2 -35.59 48.82 -22.30
N TYR A 3 -34.62 48.63 -23.20
CA TYR A 3 -34.48 47.41 -23.98
C TYR A 3 -33.95 46.32 -23.05
N PHE A 4 -34.84 45.70 -22.29
CA PHE A 4 -34.55 44.36 -21.76
C PHE A 4 -34.54 43.43 -22.96
N LEU A 5 -33.34 43.13 -23.48
CA LEU A 5 -33.17 41.91 -24.26
C LEU A 5 -33.60 40.77 -23.33
N LYS A 6 -34.79 40.21 -23.58
CA LYS A 6 -35.06 38.84 -23.17
C LYS A 6 -34.01 38.01 -23.87
N VAL A 7 -32.89 37.77 -23.20
CA VAL A 7 -32.01 36.67 -23.56
C VAL A 7 -32.90 35.45 -23.35
N GLU A 8 -33.44 34.94 -24.44
CA GLU A 8 -34.10 33.64 -24.44
C GLU A 8 -33.02 32.67 -23.97
N LYS A 9 -33.06 32.29 -22.68
CA LYS A 9 -32.12 31.35 -22.08
C LYS A 9 -32.22 30.09 -22.94
N GLN A 10 -31.24 29.88 -23.81
CA GLN A 10 -31.22 28.70 -24.66
C GLN A 10 -31.27 27.50 -23.73
N ARG A 11 -32.18 26.57 -24.04
CA ARG A 11 -32.30 25.33 -23.29
C ARG A 11 -30.93 24.66 -23.35
N ALA A 12 -30.27 24.56 -22.20
CA ALA A 12 -29.00 23.87 -22.12
C ALA A 12 -29.28 22.38 -22.31
N ILE A 13 -28.63 21.80 -23.32
CA ILE A 13 -28.77 20.41 -23.70
C ILE A 13 -27.40 19.78 -23.64
N CYS A 14 -27.27 18.74 -22.84
CA CYS A 14 -26.08 17.93 -22.79
C CYS A 14 -26.20 16.77 -23.78
N GLY A 15 -25.09 16.50 -24.48
CA GLY A 15 -24.97 15.30 -25.30
C GLY A 15 -24.96 14.04 -24.43
N ASP A 16 -25.17 12.88 -25.06
CA ASP A 16 -25.13 11.61 -24.35
C ASP A 16 -23.74 11.38 -23.72
N PRO A 17 -23.64 11.19 -22.39
CA PRO A 17 -22.36 11.02 -21.73
C PRO A 17 -21.72 9.66 -22.05
N GLY A 18 -22.44 8.72 -22.66
CA GLY A 18 -22.07 7.34 -22.95
C GLY A 18 -22.17 6.42 -21.73
N ILE A 19 -21.78 5.15 -21.92
CA ILE A 19 -21.66 4.13 -20.86
C ILE A 19 -20.17 3.78 -20.70
N PRO A 20 -19.64 3.71 -19.47
CA PRO A 20 -18.28 3.21 -19.25
C PRO A 20 -18.14 1.78 -19.77
N ARG A 21 -16.97 1.45 -20.32
CA ARG A 21 -16.65 0.05 -20.62
C ARG A 21 -16.72 -0.76 -19.33
N ASP A 22 -17.34 -1.93 -19.39
CA ASP A 22 -17.56 -2.80 -18.22
C ASP A 22 -18.38 -2.11 -17.11
N GLY A 23 -19.28 -1.19 -17.48
CA GLY A 23 -20.19 -0.53 -16.57
C GLY A 23 -21.61 -0.40 -17.11
N SER A 24 -22.45 0.29 -16.35
CA SER A 24 -23.85 0.58 -16.67
C SER A 24 -24.19 2.03 -16.31
N ARG A 25 -25.27 2.53 -16.92
CA ARG A 25 -25.84 3.86 -16.65
C ARG A 25 -27.30 3.69 -16.24
N LEU A 26 -27.68 4.30 -15.14
CA LEU A 26 -29.02 4.27 -14.59
C LEU A 26 -29.56 5.69 -14.46
N ASN A 27 -30.88 5.83 -14.56
CA ASN A 27 -31.55 7.05 -14.13
C ASN A 27 -31.52 7.14 -12.60
N PRO A 28 -31.76 8.33 -12.01
CA PRO A 28 -31.78 8.50 -10.56
C PRO A 28 -32.86 7.67 -9.85
N ASP A 29 -33.90 7.25 -10.56
CA ASP A 29 -34.95 6.33 -10.07
C ASP A 29 -34.53 4.84 -10.13
N GLY A 30 -33.32 4.55 -10.60
CA GLY A 30 -32.77 3.20 -10.75
C GLY A 30 -33.21 2.48 -12.03
N SER A 31 -34.00 3.11 -12.90
CA SER A 31 -34.35 2.53 -14.19
C SER A 31 -33.17 2.54 -15.15
N ASP A 32 -33.19 1.61 -16.12
CA ASP A 32 -32.17 1.51 -17.14
C ASP A 32 -32.09 2.80 -17.97
N ALA A 33 -30.87 3.33 -18.13
CA ALA A 33 -30.59 4.50 -18.94
C ALA A 33 -29.60 4.16 -20.06
N SER A 34 -29.54 2.91 -20.51
CA SER A 34 -28.59 2.46 -21.53
C SER A 34 -28.84 3.06 -22.92
N ASP A 35 -30.08 3.44 -23.24
CA ASP A 35 -30.43 4.02 -24.53
C ASP A 35 -29.78 5.41 -24.72
N PRO A 36 -29.10 5.65 -25.86
CA PRO A 36 -28.50 6.95 -26.14
C PRO A 36 -29.54 8.06 -26.28
N ARG A 37 -29.37 9.17 -25.55
CA ARG A 37 -30.25 10.34 -25.64
C ARG A 37 -29.56 11.64 -25.27
N ILE A 38 -30.23 12.75 -25.55
CA ILE A 38 -29.87 14.07 -25.03
C ILE A 38 -30.49 14.28 -23.64
N PHE A 39 -29.87 15.16 -22.86
CA PHE A 39 -30.28 15.46 -21.49
C PHE A 39 -30.51 16.96 -21.32
N GLU A 40 -31.57 17.34 -20.61
CA GLU A 40 -31.90 18.73 -20.30
C GLU A 40 -31.23 19.20 -18.99
N GLU A 41 -31.08 20.52 -18.83
CA GLU A 41 -30.58 21.14 -17.58
C GLU A 41 -31.25 20.52 -16.33
N GLY A 42 -30.44 20.03 -15.40
CA GLY A 42 -30.87 19.40 -14.15
C GLY A 42 -31.08 17.88 -14.23
N GLU A 43 -31.19 17.30 -15.42
CA GLU A 43 -31.20 15.83 -15.56
C GLU A 43 -29.87 15.23 -15.13
N SER A 44 -29.93 14.05 -14.50
CA SER A 44 -28.77 13.39 -13.94
C SER A 44 -28.77 11.91 -14.26
N VAL A 45 -27.59 11.29 -14.19
CA VAL A 45 -27.41 9.84 -14.37
C VAL A 45 -26.45 9.29 -13.32
N ILE A 46 -26.66 8.02 -12.99
CA ILE A 46 -25.83 7.24 -12.07
C ILE A 46 -25.04 6.21 -12.87
N PHE A 47 -23.75 6.06 -12.58
CA PHE A 47 -22.88 5.04 -13.16
C PHE A 47 -22.48 3.99 -12.13
N SER A 48 -22.41 2.75 -12.58
CA SER A 48 -21.86 1.62 -11.83
C SER A 48 -20.96 0.76 -12.70
N CYS A 49 -20.08 -0.01 -12.07
CA CYS A 49 -19.26 -1.01 -12.75
C CYS A 49 -19.89 -2.39 -12.67
N ASN A 50 -19.77 -3.16 -13.74
CA ASN A 50 -20.27 -4.52 -13.81
C ASN A 50 -19.23 -5.47 -13.20
N GLY A 51 -19.66 -6.25 -12.21
CA GLY A 51 -18.81 -7.23 -11.52
C GLY A 51 -18.07 -6.66 -10.30
N GLU A 52 -17.60 -7.56 -9.45
CA GLU A 52 -17.01 -7.22 -8.15
C GLU A 52 -15.55 -6.76 -8.22
N SER A 53 -14.87 -7.04 -9.34
CA SER A 53 -13.44 -6.75 -9.54
C SER A 53 -13.17 -5.39 -10.20
N PHE A 54 -14.21 -4.61 -10.51
CA PHE A 54 -14.07 -3.28 -11.10
C PHE A 54 -14.53 -2.20 -10.13
N ALA A 55 -13.70 -1.18 -9.96
CA ALA A 55 -14.01 0.01 -9.20
C ALA A 55 -14.28 1.18 -10.15
N LEU A 56 -15.23 2.04 -9.77
CA LEU A 56 -15.54 3.25 -10.50
C LEU A 56 -14.47 4.33 -10.19
N HIS A 57 -13.79 4.81 -11.22
CA HIS A 57 -12.84 5.91 -11.15
C HIS A 57 -13.48 7.19 -11.69
N GLY A 58 -13.77 8.12 -10.78
CA GLY A 58 -14.53 9.35 -11.03
C GLY A 58 -15.78 9.42 -10.16
N THR A 59 -16.64 10.40 -10.40
CA THR A 59 -17.96 10.48 -9.73
C THR A 59 -18.94 9.50 -10.36
N SER A 60 -19.75 8.84 -9.54
CA SER A 60 -20.86 7.99 -10.01
C SER A 60 -22.07 8.81 -10.46
N PHE A 61 -22.17 10.08 -10.07
CA PHE A 61 -23.33 10.92 -10.35
C PHE A 61 -22.90 12.18 -11.09
N ILE A 62 -23.51 12.43 -12.25
CA ILE A 62 -23.30 13.65 -13.04
C ILE A 62 -24.64 14.27 -13.42
N THR A 63 -24.65 15.59 -13.60
CA THR A 63 -25.84 16.39 -13.87
C THR A 63 -25.58 17.31 -15.06
N CYS A 64 -26.58 17.48 -15.93
CA CYS A 64 -26.51 18.43 -17.03
C CYS A 64 -26.65 19.87 -16.50
N LEU A 65 -25.64 20.71 -16.75
CA LEU A 65 -25.56 22.08 -16.25
C LEU A 65 -26.20 23.09 -17.21
N ALA A 66 -26.43 24.31 -16.70
CA ALA A 66 -27.04 25.42 -17.43
C ALA A 66 -26.23 25.94 -18.63
N ASP A 67 -24.97 25.51 -18.78
CA ASP A 67 -24.10 25.84 -19.91
C ASP A 67 -24.05 24.75 -21.00
N GLY A 68 -24.84 23.68 -20.83
CA GLY A 68 -24.89 22.54 -21.76
C GLY A 68 -23.76 21.53 -21.56
N THR A 69 -23.02 21.64 -20.45
CA THR A 69 -21.96 20.68 -20.09
C THR A 69 -22.37 19.77 -18.93
N TRP A 70 -21.74 18.62 -18.84
CA TRP A 70 -21.89 17.72 -17.69
C TRP A 70 -21.07 18.22 -16.50
N SER A 71 -21.61 18.10 -15.29
CA SER A 71 -20.94 18.50 -14.05
C SER A 71 -19.60 17.80 -13.79
N ALA A 72 -19.39 16.63 -14.41
CA ALA A 72 -18.12 15.93 -14.47
C ALA A 72 -18.06 15.04 -15.73
N PRO A 73 -16.86 14.65 -16.19
CA PRO A 73 -16.73 13.70 -17.29
C PRO A 73 -17.27 12.31 -16.91
N ARG A 74 -17.64 11.51 -17.92
CA ARG A 74 -18.02 10.09 -17.74
C ARG A 74 -16.91 9.33 -16.98
N PRO A 75 -17.24 8.61 -15.90
CA PRO A 75 -16.26 7.83 -15.14
C PRO A 75 -15.74 6.63 -15.95
N ARG A 76 -14.72 5.97 -15.43
CA ARG A 76 -14.18 4.72 -16.00
C ARG A 76 -14.29 3.59 -14.99
N CYS A 77 -14.61 2.40 -15.46
CA CYS A 77 -14.42 1.20 -14.65
C CYS A 77 -12.97 0.74 -14.82
N ILE A 78 -12.25 0.72 -13.71
CA ILE A 78 -10.88 0.23 -13.65
C ILE A 78 -10.87 -1.01 -12.80
N ASN A 79 -10.13 -2.03 -13.21
CA ASN A 79 -9.77 -3.10 -12.31
C ASN A 79 -8.67 -2.53 -11.40
N PRO A 80 -8.95 -2.18 -10.13
CA PRO A 80 -7.89 -1.74 -9.24
C PRO A 80 -6.83 -2.85 -9.22
N PRO A 81 -5.54 -2.51 -9.07
CA PRO A 81 -4.54 -3.53 -8.85
C PRO A 81 -5.06 -4.42 -7.75
N VAL A 82 -5.19 -5.73 -8.04
CA VAL A 82 -5.49 -6.69 -7.01
C VAL A 82 -4.45 -6.40 -5.94
N GLU A 83 -4.87 -5.86 -4.78
CA GLU A 83 -4.13 -6.01 -3.55
C GLU A 83 -4.14 -7.51 -3.33
N THR A 84 -3.26 -8.19 -4.07
CA THR A 84 -3.05 -9.61 -3.98
C THR A 84 -2.78 -9.85 -2.51
N ALA A 85 -3.31 -10.93 -1.96
CA ALA A 85 -2.90 -11.37 -0.62
C ALA A 85 -1.37 -11.29 -0.47
N LEU A 86 -0.64 -11.53 -1.57
CA LEU A 86 0.79 -11.26 -1.71
C LEU A 86 1.21 -9.80 -1.46
N GLY A 87 0.54 -8.78 -2.02
CA GLY A 87 0.81 -7.37 -1.75
C GLY A 87 0.50 -6.94 -0.31
N LYS A 88 -0.55 -7.50 0.31
CA LYS A 88 -0.92 -7.22 1.71
C LYS A 88 0.04 -7.88 2.70
N GLU A 89 0.49 -9.10 2.39
CA GLU A 89 1.54 -9.81 3.14
C GLU A 89 2.90 -9.13 2.99
N ILE A 90 3.26 -8.66 1.79
CA ILE A 90 4.50 -7.90 1.56
C ILE A 90 4.45 -6.55 2.29
N ALA A 91 3.33 -5.83 2.29
CA ALA A 91 3.21 -4.56 3.01
C ALA A 91 3.20 -4.71 4.54
N ALA A 92 2.58 -5.79 5.06
CA ALA A 92 2.57 -6.09 6.50
C ALA A 92 3.92 -6.64 6.99
N GLY A 93 4.66 -7.36 6.15
CA GLY A 93 5.96 -7.98 6.48
C GLY A 93 7.19 -7.13 6.15
N TYR A 94 7.11 -6.20 5.20
CA TYR A 94 8.23 -5.34 4.79
C TYR A 94 8.06 -3.92 5.34
N THR A 95 8.19 -3.75 6.66
CA THR A 95 8.42 -2.43 7.25
C THR A 95 9.92 -2.26 7.51
N LYS A 96 10.45 -1.04 7.29
CA LYS A 96 11.86 -0.75 7.58
C LYS A 96 12.17 -0.97 9.06
N GLU A 97 11.16 -0.74 9.89
CA GLU A 97 11.12 -0.94 11.33
C GLU A 97 11.24 -2.43 11.68
N ALA A 98 10.43 -3.32 11.08
CA ALA A 98 10.53 -4.77 11.34
C ALA A 98 11.86 -5.34 10.85
N LYS A 99 12.39 -4.87 9.72
CA LYS A 99 13.71 -5.29 9.24
C LYS A 99 14.83 -4.80 10.15
N LEU A 100 14.68 -3.61 10.74
CA LEU A 100 15.62 -3.06 11.71
C LEU A 100 15.58 -3.87 13.02
N ASP A 101 14.41 -4.27 13.51
CA ASP A 101 14.28 -5.13 14.69
C ASP A 101 14.89 -6.52 14.47
N GLU A 102 14.67 -7.12 13.29
CA GLU A 102 15.33 -8.37 12.90
C GLU A 102 16.85 -8.21 12.88
N LEU A 103 17.36 -7.10 12.31
CA LEU A 103 18.80 -6.81 12.28
C LEU A 103 19.38 -6.58 13.67
N LEU A 104 18.65 -5.90 14.56
CA LEU A 104 19.07 -5.63 15.93
C LEU A 104 19.12 -6.91 16.75
N SER A 105 18.14 -7.81 16.57
CA SER A 105 18.15 -9.14 17.18
C SER A 105 19.34 -9.96 16.70
N LEU A 106 19.59 -9.99 15.39
CA LEU A 106 20.73 -10.70 14.82
C LEU A 106 22.07 -10.12 15.31
N LYS A 107 22.16 -8.79 15.42
CA LYS A 107 23.33 -8.10 15.98
C LYS A 107 23.55 -8.50 17.44
N SER A 108 22.50 -8.58 18.25
CA SER A 108 22.60 -9.03 19.65
C SER A 108 23.12 -10.46 19.74
N GLN A 109 22.55 -11.37 18.95
CA GLN A 109 22.98 -12.77 18.90
C GLN A 109 24.44 -12.91 18.46
N LEU A 110 24.85 -12.15 17.44
CA LEU A 110 26.24 -12.15 16.98
C LEU A 110 27.19 -11.59 18.06
N THR A 111 26.75 -10.58 18.79
CA THR A 111 27.53 -9.97 19.88
C THR A 111 27.71 -10.95 21.04
N GLU A 112 26.66 -11.66 21.43
CA GLU A 112 26.73 -12.72 22.45
C GLU A 112 27.63 -13.87 22.00
N LYS A 113 27.48 -14.33 20.75
CA LYS A 113 28.31 -15.38 20.17
C LYS A 113 29.79 -14.97 20.17
N LEU A 114 30.08 -13.72 19.81
CA LEU A 114 31.43 -13.17 19.81
C LEU A 114 32.02 -13.13 21.22
N ASN A 115 31.24 -12.70 22.22
CA ASN A 115 31.68 -12.68 23.61
C ASN A 115 32.00 -14.09 24.14
N GLU A 116 31.20 -15.09 23.78
CA GLU A 116 31.46 -16.48 24.16
C GLU A 116 32.72 -17.04 23.49
N LEU A 117 33.00 -16.67 22.23
CA LEU A 117 34.24 -17.04 21.55
C LEU A 117 35.47 -16.37 22.19
N ILE A 118 35.36 -15.11 22.59
CA ILE A 118 36.43 -14.39 23.31
C ILE A 118 36.72 -15.07 24.66
N LYS A 119 35.67 -15.40 25.43
CA LYS A 119 35.83 -16.14 26.69
C LYS A 119 36.44 -17.52 26.49
N ALA A 120 36.10 -18.21 25.39
CA ALA A 120 36.67 -19.50 25.07
C ALA A 120 38.18 -19.42 24.77
N ASP A 121 38.62 -18.34 24.09
CA ASP A 121 40.03 -18.04 23.84
C ASP A 121 40.76 -17.68 25.14
N GLU A 122 40.21 -16.79 25.97
CA GLU A 122 40.76 -16.42 27.28
C GLU A 122 40.84 -17.64 28.24
N SER A 123 39.81 -18.48 28.26
CA SER A 123 39.78 -19.71 29.08
C SER A 123 40.80 -20.75 28.60
N MET A 124 41.01 -20.87 27.28
CA MET A 124 42.01 -21.77 26.72
C MET A 124 43.43 -21.26 27.02
N GLN A 125 43.67 -19.95 26.89
CA GLN A 125 44.94 -19.32 27.20
C GLN A 125 45.31 -19.46 28.69
N LEU A 126 44.37 -19.18 29.60
CA LEU A 126 44.55 -19.39 31.05
C LEU A 126 44.86 -20.84 31.41
N LYS A 127 44.20 -21.82 30.75
CA LYS A 127 44.48 -23.25 30.96
C LYS A 127 45.90 -23.64 30.50
N ILE A 128 46.37 -23.04 29.40
CA ILE A 128 47.73 -23.26 28.89
C ILE A 128 48.75 -22.66 29.87
N GLU A 129 48.54 -21.44 30.33
CA GLU A 129 49.42 -20.76 31.31
C GLU A 129 49.50 -21.53 32.64
N ILE A 130 48.37 -21.99 33.17
CA ILE A 130 48.33 -22.83 34.38
C ILE A 130 49.11 -24.14 34.17
N SER A 131 49.00 -24.75 32.99
CA SER A 131 49.71 -25.99 32.68
C SER A 131 51.23 -25.79 32.57
N GLN A 132 51.66 -24.65 32.00
CA GLN A 132 53.07 -24.26 31.93
C GLN A 132 53.65 -24.01 33.32
N MET A 133 52.94 -23.25 34.16
CA MET A 133 53.33 -23.01 35.56
C MET A 133 53.42 -24.32 36.35
N ALA A 134 52.48 -25.26 36.17
CA ALA A 134 52.51 -26.56 36.84
C ALA A 134 53.72 -27.41 36.41
N ALA A 135 54.09 -27.38 35.13
CA ALA A 135 55.27 -28.07 34.62
C ALA A 135 56.58 -27.48 35.19
N GLU A 136 56.66 -26.15 35.30
CA GLU A 136 57.80 -25.45 35.92
C GLU A 136 57.94 -25.81 37.41
N ILE A 137 56.84 -25.78 38.16
CA ILE A 137 56.82 -26.18 39.59
C ILE A 137 57.28 -27.64 39.77
N ALA A 138 56.81 -28.56 38.92
CA ALA A 138 57.23 -29.97 38.98
C ALA A 138 58.70 -30.19 38.62
N SER A 139 59.32 -29.26 37.89
CA SER A 139 60.73 -29.31 37.49
C SER A 139 61.68 -28.64 38.49
N SER A 140 61.15 -27.84 39.42
CA SER A 140 61.93 -27.19 40.48
C SER A 140 62.42 -28.24 41.50
N GLU A 141 63.68 -28.13 41.90
CA GLU A 141 64.37 -29.09 42.77
C GLU A 141 63.81 -29.13 44.21
N GLU A 142 62.88 -28.24 44.55
CA GLU A 142 62.22 -28.17 45.86
C GLU A 142 61.07 -29.20 46.01
N TYR A 143 60.56 -29.78 44.92
CA TYR A 143 59.52 -30.83 44.93
C TYR A 143 60.08 -32.26 44.93
N LYS A 144 61.40 -32.45 44.78
CA LYS A 144 62.03 -33.78 44.73
C LYS A 144 62.47 -34.34 46.09
N ASP A 145 62.41 -33.55 47.17
CA ASP A 145 62.93 -33.92 48.51
C ASP A 145 61.84 -34.06 49.60
N LYS A 146 60.58 -34.36 49.21
CA LYS A 146 59.48 -34.67 50.13
C LYS A 146 58.78 -35.99 49.80
#